data_AF-A0A958HV85-F1
#
_entry.id   AF-A0A958HV85-F1
#
_cell.length_a   1.000
_cell.length_b   1.000
_cell.length_c   1.000
_cell.angle_alpha   90.00
_cell.angle_beta   90.00
_cell.angle_gamma   90.00
#
_symmetry.space_group_name_H-M   'P 1'
#
loop_
_entity.id
_entity.type
_entity.pdbx_description
1 polymer ?
#
loop_
_entity_poly.entity_id
_entity_poly.type
_entity_poly.pdbx_seq_one_letter_code
_entity_poly.pdbx_strand_id
1 'polypeptide(L)'
;MMCDFIRYHFSLVLYGFLLMGVFSTFSLSQDGTLDTLFGIGGKVTTQIGPGYDAAYSVAIQSDGKIVVAGESYISGSPSNLNND
;
A
#
# COMPACT_ATOMS: atom_id res chain seq x y z
N MET A 1 -30.97 29.45 -33.58
CA MET A 1 -30.55 28.09 -33.98
C MET A 1 -29.07 27.99 -34.33
N MET A 2 -28.48 28.81 -35.23
CA MET A 2 -27.03 28.73 -35.52
C MET A 2 -26.13 29.17 -34.33
N CYS A 3 -26.58 30.11 -33.51
CA CYS A 3 -25.82 30.65 -32.38
C CYS A 3 -25.69 29.66 -31.20
N ASP A 4 -26.62 28.71 -31.07
CA ASP A 4 -26.68 27.78 -29.94
C ASP A 4 -25.64 26.67 -30.10
N PHE A 5 -25.48 26.13 -31.31
CA PHE A 5 -24.51 25.08 -31.64
C PHE A 5 -23.06 25.52 -31.34
N ILE A 6 -22.70 26.75 -31.69
CA ILE A 6 -21.35 27.31 -31.46
C ILE A 6 -21.10 27.56 -29.96
N ARG A 7 -22.14 27.97 -29.22
CA ARG A 7 -22.05 28.20 -27.76
C ARG A 7 -21.86 26.89 -26.99
N TYR A 8 -22.58 25.83 -27.35
CA TYR A 8 -22.41 24.51 -26.72
C TYR A 8 -21.06 23.87 -27.05
N HIS A 9 -20.59 23.99 -28.29
CA HIS A 9 -19.25 23.51 -28.66
C HIS A 9 -18.14 24.23 -27.92
N PHE A 10 -18.21 25.56 -27.79
CA PHE A 10 -17.19 26.33 -27.06
C PHE A 10 -17.21 26.04 -25.55
N SER A 11 -18.40 25.86 -24.96
CA SER A 11 -18.56 25.48 -23.56
C SER A 11 -18.07 24.06 -23.27
N LEU A 12 -18.31 23.09 -24.16
CA LEU A 12 -17.85 21.71 -24.02
C LEU A 12 -16.31 21.62 -24.08
N VAL A 13 -15.69 22.37 -25.01
CA VAL A 13 -14.22 22.43 -25.14
C VAL A 13 -13.59 23.08 -23.91
N LEU A 14 -14.19 24.15 -23.38
CA LEU A 14 -13.71 24.83 -22.17
C LEU A 14 -13.86 23.95 -20.92
N TYR A 15 -14.99 23.24 -20.75
CA TYR A 15 -15.18 22.29 -19.66
C TYR A 15 -14.24 21.09 -19.76
N GLY A 16 -13.98 20.57 -20.97
CA GLY A 16 -13.02 19.50 -21.18
C GLY A 16 -11.59 19.92 -20.81
N PHE A 17 -11.17 21.13 -21.18
CA PHE A 17 -9.85 21.65 -20.84
C PHE A 17 -9.69 21.97 -19.35
N LEU A 18 -10.76 22.49 -18.72
CA LEU A 18 -10.82 22.72 -17.28
C LEU A 18 -10.74 21.40 -16.50
N LEU A 19 -11.47 20.37 -16.92
CA LEU A 19 -11.52 19.07 -16.24
C LEU A 19 -10.20 18.31 -16.40
N MET A 20 -9.54 18.38 -17.56
CA MET A 20 -8.21 17.80 -17.77
C MET A 20 -7.11 18.50 -16.96
N GLY A 21 -7.19 19.83 -16.78
CA GLY A 21 -6.21 20.59 -15.98
C GLY A 21 -6.32 20.36 -14.47
N VAL A 22 -7.52 20.09 -13.96
CA VAL A 22 -7.77 19.87 -12.52
C VAL A 22 -7.37 18.46 -12.07
N PHE A 23 -7.29 17.48 -12.99
CA PHE A 23 -6.80 16.14 -12.66
C PHE A 23 -5.27 16.08 -12.52
N SER A 24 -4.52 16.94 -13.21
CA SER A 24 -3.05 16.93 -13.17
C SER A 24 -2.46 17.44 -11.85
N THR A 25 -3.21 18.22 -11.07
CA THR A 25 -2.77 18.69 -9.75
C THR A 25 -2.98 17.66 -8.63
N PHE A 26 -3.75 16.59 -8.88
CA PHE A 26 -3.98 15.52 -7.92
C PHE A 26 -2.98 14.37 -8.03
N SER A 27 -1.97 14.48 -8.90
CA SER A 27 -0.76 13.68 -8.75
C SER A 27 0.01 14.20 -7.55
N LEU A 28 -0.48 13.88 -6.36
CA LEU A 28 0.20 14.02 -5.09
C LEU A 28 1.64 13.58 -5.28
N SER A 29 2.57 14.52 -5.16
CA SER A 29 3.82 14.24 -4.46
C SER A 29 3.42 13.77 -3.06
N GLN A 30 3.03 12.50 -2.93
CA GLN A 30 2.87 11.89 -1.62
C GLN A 30 4.30 11.71 -1.15
N ASP A 31 4.80 12.70 -0.40
CA ASP A 31 6.03 12.54 0.36
C ASP A 31 5.94 11.17 1.00
N GLY A 32 6.86 10.26 0.65
CA GLY A 32 6.89 8.84 1.02
C GLY A 32 7.12 8.64 2.52
N THR A 33 6.33 9.35 3.30
CA THR A 33 6.26 9.36 4.74
C THR A 33 5.55 8.08 5.15
N LEU A 34 6.10 7.43 6.16
CA LEU A 34 5.49 6.24 6.73
C LEU A 34 4.13 6.62 7.31
N ASP A 35 3.11 5.82 7.03
CA ASP A 35 1.81 5.95 7.68
C ASP A 35 1.98 5.67 9.18
N THR A 36 1.98 6.72 9.99
CA THR A 36 2.25 6.62 11.43
C THR A 36 1.16 5.87 12.20
N LEU A 37 -0.02 5.65 11.59
CA LEU A 37 -1.09 4.84 12.16
C LEU A 37 -0.84 3.33 11.99
N PHE A 38 0.08 2.95 11.10
CA PHE A 38 0.45 1.55 10.89
C PHE A 38 1.43 1.07 11.98
N GLY A 39 0.92 0.66 13.14
CA GLY A 39 1.75 0.16 14.24
C GLY A 39 2.54 1.26 14.95
N ILE A 40 3.82 1.01 15.27
CA ILE A 40 4.68 1.96 15.99
C ILE A 40 5.65 2.59 15.00
N GLY A 41 5.54 3.91 14.82
CA GLY A 41 6.39 4.66 13.88
C GLY A 41 6.17 4.26 12.41
N GLY A 42 4.96 3.78 12.10
CA GLY A 42 4.57 3.30 10.77
C GLY A 42 5.16 1.94 10.38
N LYS A 43 5.48 1.11 11.38
CA LYS A 43 5.95 -0.26 11.20
C LYS A 43 5.29 -1.19 12.21
N VAL A 44 5.06 -2.42 11.79
CA VAL A 44 4.69 -3.55 12.64
C VAL A 44 5.80 -4.58 12.55
N THR A 45 6.33 -4.98 13.70
CA THR A 45 7.30 -6.07 13.79
C THR A 45 6.62 -7.25 14.46
N THR A 46 6.64 -8.41 13.81
CA THR A 46 6.08 -9.65 14.35
C THR A 46 7.19 -10.68 14.44
N GLN A 47 7.47 -11.13 15.65
CA GLN A 47 8.39 -12.23 15.89
C GLN A 47 7.64 -13.55 15.63
N ILE A 48 8.17 -14.39 14.73
CA ILE A 48 7.57 -15.69 14.39
C ILE A 48 8.26 -16.81 15.16
N GLY A 49 9.59 -16.78 15.24
CA GLY A 49 10.39 -17.79 15.92
C GLY A 49 11.43 -17.22 16.90
N PRO A 50 12.13 -18.10 17.64
CA PRO A 50 13.25 -17.70 18.49
C PRO A 50 14.53 -17.40 17.69
N GLY A 51 14.61 -17.81 16.42
CA GLY A 51 15.76 -17.60 15.55
C GLY A 51 15.54 -16.51 14.50
N TYR A 52 16.09 -16.73 13.31
CA TYR A 52 16.03 -15.78 12.20
C TYR A 52 14.70 -15.88 11.45
N ASP A 53 14.08 -14.74 11.16
CA ASP A 53 12.84 -14.61 10.40
C ASP A 53 13.09 -13.79 9.12
N ALA A 54 12.65 -14.31 7.97
CA ALA A 54 12.74 -13.62 6.68
C ALA A 54 11.39 -13.61 5.95
N ALA A 55 11.03 -12.45 5.39
CA ALA A 55 9.84 -12.29 4.55
C ALA A 55 10.25 -12.14 3.08
N TYR A 56 9.61 -12.91 2.19
CA TYR A 56 9.92 -12.92 0.75
C TYR A 56 8.81 -12.38 -0.13
N SER A 57 7.57 -12.48 0.34
CA SER A 57 6.40 -12.06 -0.43
C SER A 57 5.36 -11.41 0.47
N VAL A 58 4.65 -10.42 -0.07
CA VAL A 58 3.55 -9.73 0.59
C VAL A 58 2.38 -9.58 -0.37
N ALA A 59 1.16 -9.76 0.14
CA ALA A 59 -0.07 -9.53 -0.60
C ALA A 59 -1.10 -8.84 0.30
N ILE A 60 -1.89 -7.95 -0.29
CA ILE A 60 -3.04 -7.33 0.37
C ILE A 60 -4.29 -8.08 -0.10
N GLN A 61 -5.04 -8.63 0.84
CA GLN A 61 -6.29 -9.33 0.57
C GLN A 61 -7.44 -8.33 0.32
N SER A 62 -8.52 -8.79 -0.31
CA SER A 62 -9.70 -7.97 -0.61
C SER A 62 -10.43 -7.45 0.63
N ASP A 63 -10.21 -8.07 1.79
CA ASP A 63 -10.74 -7.65 3.09
C ASP A 63 -9.84 -6.63 3.82
N GLY A 64 -8.77 -6.16 3.16
CA GLY A 64 -7.84 -5.17 3.71
C GLY A 64 -6.76 -5.77 4.62
N LYS A 65 -6.64 -7.09 4.73
CA LYS A 65 -5.56 -7.73 5.50
C LYS A 65 -4.27 -7.82 4.70
N ILE A 66 -3.15 -7.79 5.41
CA ILE A 66 -1.82 -8.00 4.84
C ILE A 66 -1.39 -9.44 5.14
N VAL A 67 -1.02 -10.18 4.11
CA VAL A 67 -0.43 -11.51 4.22
C VAL A 67 1.03 -11.43 3.84
N VAL A 68 1.89 -11.96 4.71
CA VAL A 68 3.32 -12.07 4.49
C VAL A 68 3.70 -13.54 4.45
N ALA A 69 4.46 -13.94 3.43
CA ALA A 69 5.00 -15.29 3.28
C ALA A 69 6.53 -15.24 3.34
N GLY A 70 7.11 -16.22 4.03
CA GLY A 70 8.52 -16.21 4.39
C GLY A 70 8.95 -17.49 5.13
N GLU A 71 10.16 -17.46 5.67
CA GLU A 71 10.72 -18.53 6.50
C GLU A 71 11.01 -18.04 7.92
N SER A 72 10.92 -18.96 8.88
CA SER A 72 11.31 -18.74 10.27
C SER A 72 12.16 -19.92 10.73
N TYR A 73 13.34 -19.61 11.25
CA TYR A 73 14.23 -20.60 11.83
C TYR A 73 13.93 -20.79 13.31
N ILE A 74 13.38 -21.94 13.66
CA ILE A 74 13.12 -22.31 15.05
C ILE A 74 14.28 -23.16 15.55
N SER A 75 15.21 -22.57 16.29
CA SER A 75 16.24 -23.32 17.02
C SER A 75 15.64 -24.00 18.25
N GLY A 76 14.84 -25.03 18.03
CA GLY A 76 14.56 -26.00 19.08
C GLY A 76 15.77 -26.90 19.20
N SER A 77 16.68 -26.63 20.13
CA SER A 77 17.53 -27.72 20.62
C SER A 77 16.58 -28.68 21.34
N PRO A 78 16.32 -29.91 20.86
CA PRO A 78 15.87 -30.93 21.79
C PRO A 78 17.04 -31.11 22.75
N SER A 79 16.97 -30.49 23.93
CA SER A 79 17.74 -30.98 25.05
C SER A 79 17.28 -32.42 25.23
N ASN A 80 18.06 -33.38 24.75
CA ASN A 80 17.90 -34.76 25.12
C ASN A 80 18.07 -34.81 26.65
N LEU A 81 16.96 -34.72 27.38
CA LEU A 81 16.90 -34.85 28.84
C LEU A 81 17.01 -36.32 29.26
N ASN A 82 17.70 -37.16 28.48
CA ASN A 82 18.19 -38.43 28.99
C ASN A 82 19.64 -38.20 29.43
N ASN A 83 19.78 -37.53 30.57
CA ASN A 83 20.97 -37.71 31.40
C ASN A 83 20.59 -38.75 32.46
N ASP A 84 21.35 -39.85 32.41
CA ASP A 84 21.41 -41.02 33.29
C ASP A 84 21.13 -40.78 34.78
#